data_AF-M2Z0X4-F1
#
_entry.id   AF-M2Z0X4-F1
#
_cell.length_a   1.000
_cell.length_b   1.000
_cell.length_c   1.000
_cell.angle_alpha   90.00
_cell.angle_beta   90.00
_cell.angle_gamma   90.00
#
_symmetry.space_group_name_H-M   'P 1'
#
loop_
_entity.id
_entity.type
_entity.pdbx_description
1 polymer ?
#
loop_
_entity_poly.entity_id
_entity_poly.type
_entity_poly.pdbx_seq_one_letter_code
_entity_poly.pdbx_strand_id
1 'polypeptide(L)'
;MMGVQISWSDDLLINVAAIDSDHKKLFDLMSDIFATSAHGADAINRAIGALAKYTKEHFAREEESMEKTNYPGLAKQKYEHEHLVFTLESMIDRLMVAGPESIDSDLAKFLMSWLGDHIMDFDMKYAEYLKANNLEG
;
A
#
# COMPACT_ATOMS: atom_id res chain seq x y z
N MET A 1 18.18 15.31 12.59
CA MET A 1 18.16 13.91 12.09
C MET A 1 17.68 13.97 10.64
N MET A 2 18.39 13.35 9.70
CA MET A 2 17.90 13.24 8.32
C MET A 2 16.62 12.42 8.37
N GLY A 3 15.49 13.02 7.98
CA GLY A 3 14.18 12.36 7.99
C GLY A 3 14.22 11.14 7.10
N VAL A 4 13.61 10.04 7.56
CA VAL A 4 13.42 8.86 6.73
C VAL A 4 12.45 9.24 5.61
N GLN A 5 12.88 9.07 4.36
CA GLN A 5 12.11 9.47 3.20
C GLN A 5 11.54 8.24 2.51
N ILE A 6 10.20 8.15 2.47
CA ILE A 6 9.47 7.25 1.58
C ILE A 6 9.08 8.04 0.35
N SER A 7 9.40 7.50 -0.83
CA SER A 7 9.07 8.11 -2.11
C SER A 7 8.76 7.04 -3.14
N TRP A 8 7.78 7.34 -4.01
CA TRP A 8 7.50 6.57 -5.21
C TRP A 8 8.74 6.48 -6.11
N SER A 9 8.93 5.33 -6.77
CA SER A 9 9.87 5.15 -7.89
C SER A 9 9.11 4.64 -9.10
N ASP A 10 9.45 5.16 -10.28
CA ASP A 10 8.89 4.68 -11.55
C ASP A 10 9.31 3.24 -11.89
N ASP A 11 10.27 2.67 -11.16
CA ASP A 11 10.60 1.23 -11.23
C ASP A 11 9.42 0.32 -10.83
N LEU A 12 8.43 0.86 -10.11
CA LEU A 12 7.21 0.17 -9.67
C LEU A 12 6.03 0.37 -10.62
N LEU A 13 6.21 1.02 -11.77
CA LEU A 13 5.14 1.19 -12.75
C LEU A 13 4.75 -0.16 -13.35
N ILE A 14 3.47 -0.50 -13.23
CA ILE A 14 2.89 -1.69 -13.88
C ILE A 14 2.17 -1.33 -15.18
N ASN A 15 2.10 -0.03 -15.53
CA ASN A 15 1.47 0.52 -16.72
C ASN A 15 -0.03 0.21 -16.80
N VAL A 16 -0.73 0.38 -15.67
CA VAL A 16 -2.19 0.39 -15.59
C VAL A 16 -2.56 1.66 -14.83
N ALA A 17 -2.96 2.70 -15.57
CA ALA A 17 -2.99 4.08 -15.06
C ALA A 17 -3.79 4.26 -13.75
N ALA A 18 -4.92 3.56 -13.62
CA ALA A 18 -5.73 3.60 -12.40
C ALA A 18 -5.00 2.99 -11.20
N ILE A 19 -4.34 1.85 -11.39
CA ILE A 19 -3.58 1.14 -10.36
C ILE A 19 -2.31 1.92 -9.99
N ASP A 20 -1.54 2.37 -10.99
CA ASP A 20 -0.34 3.19 -10.77
C ASP A 20 -0.65 4.49 -10.00
N SER A 21 -1.82 5.09 -10.24
CA SER A 21 -2.29 6.26 -9.48
C SER A 21 -2.56 5.92 -8.02
N ASP A 22 -3.15 4.76 -7.75
CA ASP A 22 -3.39 4.30 -6.38
C ASP A 22 -2.08 4.00 -5.65
N HIS A 23 -1.14 3.34 -6.31
CA HIS A 23 0.18 3.06 -5.73
C HIS A 23 0.92 4.34 -5.36
N LYS A 24 0.97 5.32 -6.27
CA LYS A 24 1.55 6.64 -5.97
C LYS A 24 0.90 7.29 -4.75
N LYS A 25 -0.43 7.23 -4.66
CA LYS A 25 -1.16 7.77 -3.51
C LYS A 25 -0.85 7.04 -2.20
N LEU A 26 -0.68 5.71 -2.23
CA LEU A 26 -0.25 4.95 -1.06
C LEU A 26 1.15 5.36 -0.59
N PHE A 27 2.10 5.56 -1.50
CA PHE A 27 3.43 6.07 -1.17
C PHE A 27 3.37 7.48 -0.55
N ASP A 28 2.51 8.37 -1.05
CA ASP A 28 2.29 9.69 -0.46
C ASP A 28 1.75 9.58 0.97
N LEU A 29 0.74 8.73 1.20
CA LEU A 29 0.16 8.51 2.53
C LEU A 29 1.17 7.90 3.51
N MET A 30 2.04 7.00 3.04
CA MET A 30 3.15 6.50 3.84
C MET A 30 4.10 7.62 4.21
N SER A 31 4.48 8.48 3.25
CA SER A 31 5.34 9.65 3.49
C SER A 31 4.75 10.61 4.53
N ASP A 32 3.44 10.85 4.48
CA ASP A 32 2.71 11.70 5.42
C ASP A 32 2.83 11.22 6.88
N ILE A 33 2.92 9.91 7.13
CA ILE A 33 3.12 9.37 8.48
C ILE A 33 4.44 9.88 9.08
N PHE A 34 5.52 9.87 8.30
CA PHE A 34 6.84 10.31 8.74
C PHE A 34 6.92 11.83 8.84
N ALA A 35 6.29 12.56 7.92
CA ALA A 35 6.23 14.01 7.93
C ALA A 35 5.42 14.58 9.12
N THR A 36 4.40 13.83 9.58
CA THR A 36 3.54 14.24 10.71
C THR A 36 4.02 13.73 12.06
N SER A 37 5.11 12.95 12.11
CA SER A 37 5.65 12.35 13.35
C SER A 37 5.97 13.38 14.44
N ALA A 38 6.46 14.56 14.04
CA ALA A 38 6.78 15.67 14.96
C ALA A 38 5.54 16.41 15.50
N HIS A 39 4.34 16.12 14.99
CA HIS A 39 3.09 16.82 15.35
C HIS A 39 2.29 16.11 16.46
N GLY A 40 2.84 15.04 17.05
CA GLY A 40 2.24 14.32 18.17
C GLY A 40 1.33 13.16 17.77
N ALA A 41 0.94 12.36 18.76
CA ALA A 41 0.25 11.07 18.57
C ALA A 41 -1.06 11.17 17.76
N ASP A 42 -1.86 12.23 17.96
CA ASP A 42 -3.12 12.39 17.24
C ASP A 42 -2.94 12.61 15.74
N ALA A 43 -1.88 13.33 15.33
CA ALA A 43 -1.59 13.57 13.92
C ALA A 43 -1.15 12.28 13.23
N ILE A 44 -0.28 11.53 13.91
CA ILE A 44 0.19 10.21 13.48
C ILE A 44 -0.98 9.24 13.33
N ASN A 45 -1.85 9.13 14.33
CA ASN A 45 -2.99 8.22 14.30
C ASN A 45 -3.93 8.52 13.12
N ARG A 46 -4.12 9.81 12.79
CA ARG A 46 -4.88 10.21 11.59
C ARG A 46 -4.19 9.82 10.29
N ALA A 47 -2.88 10.04 10.18
CA ALA A 47 -2.11 9.68 8.98
C ALA A 47 -2.12 8.16 8.74
N ILE A 48 -1.90 7.39 9.80
CA ILE A 48 -1.97 5.93 9.80
C ILE A 48 -3.38 5.44 9.42
N GLY A 49 -4.43 6.02 10.01
CA GLY A 49 -5.81 5.68 9.68
C GLY A 49 -6.16 5.99 8.22
N ALA A 50 -5.62 7.07 7.66
CA ALA A 50 -5.78 7.41 6.25
C ALA A 50 -5.10 6.39 5.33
N LEU A 51 -3.87 5.95 5.66
CA LEU A 51 -3.18 4.87 4.94
C LEU A 51 -4.03 3.59 4.95
N ALA A 52 -4.44 3.10 6.13
CA ALA A 52 -5.20 1.87 6.23
C ALA A 52 -6.55 1.91 5.51
N LYS A 53 -7.25 3.05 5.58
CA LYS A 53 -8.49 3.24 4.82
C LYS A 53 -8.23 3.15 3.32
N TYR A 54 -7.23 3.87 2.81
CA TYR A 54 -6.94 3.91 1.38
C TYR A 54 -6.44 2.57 0.85
N THR A 55 -5.61 1.84 1.60
CA THR A 55 -5.18 0.47 1.27
C THR A 55 -6.37 -0.45 1.07
N LYS A 56 -7.33 -0.48 2.00
CA LYS A 56 -8.54 -1.31 1.88
C LYS A 56 -9.38 -0.94 0.66
N GLU A 57 -9.53 0.35 0.41
CA GLU A 57 -10.29 0.86 -0.74
C GLU A 57 -9.61 0.51 -2.08
N HIS A 58 -8.27 0.60 -2.13
CA HIS A 58 -7.47 0.20 -3.28
C HIS A 58 -7.61 -1.30 -3.57
N PHE A 59 -7.36 -2.17 -2.59
CA PHE A 59 -7.52 -3.61 -2.75
C PHE A 59 -8.95 -4.00 -3.16
N ALA A 60 -9.97 -3.35 -2.60
CA ALA A 60 -11.35 -3.60 -3.01
C ALA A 60 -11.62 -3.26 -4.48
N ARG A 61 -11.03 -2.16 -5.00
CA ARG A 61 -11.14 -1.80 -6.42
C ARG A 61 -10.47 -2.83 -7.32
N GLU A 62 -9.28 -3.29 -6.92
CA GLU A 62 -8.55 -4.31 -7.66
C GLU A 62 -9.30 -5.64 -7.68
N GLU A 63 -9.80 -6.10 -6.53
CA GLU A 63 -10.60 -7.33 -6.43
C GLU A 63 -11.86 -7.25 -7.28
N GLU A 64 -12.59 -6.12 -7.24
CA GLU A 64 -13.77 -5.91 -8.09
C GLU A 64 -13.40 -5.98 -9.59
N SER A 65 -12.26 -5.41 -9.96
CA SER A 65 -11.76 -5.46 -11.34
C SER A 65 -11.33 -6.88 -11.74
N MET A 66 -10.65 -7.61 -10.86
CA MET A 66 -10.27 -9.01 -11.08
C MET A 66 -11.48 -9.92 -11.24
N GLU A 67 -12.53 -9.72 -10.43
CA GLU A 67 -13.80 -10.44 -10.56
C GLU A 67 -14.46 -10.19 -11.92
N LYS A 68 -14.58 -8.92 -12.32
CA LYS A 68 -15.18 -8.53 -13.62
C LYS A 68 -14.43 -9.10 -14.81
N THR A 69 -13.11 -9.19 -14.70
CA THR A 69 -12.23 -9.66 -15.76
C THR A 69 -12.00 -11.17 -15.73
N ASN A 70 -12.53 -11.90 -14.72
CA ASN A 70 -12.29 -13.33 -14.49
C ASN A 70 -10.80 -13.68 -14.36
N TYR A 71 -10.04 -12.84 -13.65
CA TYR A 71 -8.63 -13.07 -13.41
C TYR A 71 -8.41 -14.38 -12.61
N PRO A 72 -7.69 -15.37 -13.15
CA PRO A 72 -7.52 -16.67 -12.49
C PRO A 72 -6.72 -16.60 -11.18
N GLY A 73 -5.96 -15.52 -10.96
CA GLY A 73 -5.16 -15.31 -9.75
C GLY A 73 -5.92 -14.68 -8.57
N LEU A 74 -7.20 -14.30 -8.75
CA LEU A 74 -7.99 -13.54 -7.76
C LEU A 74 -7.91 -14.14 -6.35
N ALA A 75 -8.17 -15.44 -6.20
CA ALA A 75 -8.23 -16.07 -4.88
C ALA A 75 -6.89 -15.96 -4.12
N LYS A 76 -5.76 -16.04 -4.84
CA LYS A 76 -4.44 -15.91 -4.24
C LYS A 76 -4.15 -14.45 -3.87
N GLN A 77 -4.46 -13.52 -4.77
CA GLN A 77 -4.18 -12.10 -4.54
C GLN A 77 -5.04 -11.52 -3.40
N LYS A 78 -6.32 -11.89 -3.34
CA LYS A 78 -7.21 -11.55 -2.22
C LYS A 78 -6.69 -12.04 -0.86
N TYR A 79 -6.14 -13.27 -0.81
CA TYR A 79 -5.52 -13.78 0.42
C TYR A 79 -4.32 -12.92 0.85
N GLU A 80 -3.49 -12.49 -0.09
CA GLU A 80 -2.40 -11.57 0.23
C GLU A 80 -2.92 -10.21 0.69
N HIS A 81 -3.96 -9.64 0.05
CA HIS A 81 -4.58 -8.40 0.51
C HIS A 81 -5.04 -8.50 1.97
N GLU A 82 -5.72 -9.59 2.33
CA GLU A 82 -6.16 -9.85 3.71
C GLU A 82 -4.97 -9.91 4.68
N HIS A 83 -3.89 -10.60 4.30
CA HIS A 83 -2.67 -10.70 5.10
C HIS A 83 -1.96 -9.34 5.26
N LEU A 84 -1.89 -8.56 4.19
CA LEU A 84 -1.29 -7.23 4.15
C LEU A 84 -2.08 -6.25 5.03
N VAL A 85 -3.42 -6.26 4.94
CA VAL A 85 -4.31 -5.47 5.79
C VAL A 85 -4.16 -5.85 7.27
N PHE A 86 -4.15 -7.14 7.59
CA PHE A 86 -3.96 -7.61 8.96
C PHE A 86 -2.61 -7.17 9.54
N THR A 87 -1.56 -7.24 8.72
CA THR A 87 -0.21 -6.80 9.12
C THR A 87 -0.20 -5.30 9.38
N LEU A 88 -0.80 -4.51 8.50
CA LEU A 88 -0.94 -3.08 8.68
C LEU A 88 -1.68 -2.77 9.99
N GLU A 89 -2.88 -3.33 10.22
CA GLU A 89 -3.64 -3.14 11.46
C GLU A 89 -2.84 -3.51 12.72
N SER A 90 -2.13 -4.63 12.69
CA SER A 90 -1.26 -5.06 13.80
C SER A 90 -0.14 -4.06 14.09
N MET A 91 0.38 -3.39 13.06
CA MET A 91 1.36 -2.33 13.25
C MET A 91 0.72 -1.08 13.84
N ILE A 92 -0.48 -0.71 13.41
CA ILE A 92 -1.24 0.43 13.98
C ILE A 92 -1.41 0.23 15.48
N ASP A 93 -1.87 -0.94 15.90
CA ASP A 93 -2.06 -1.26 17.31
C ASP A 93 -0.76 -1.13 18.12
N ARG A 94 0.36 -1.58 17.56
CA ARG A 94 1.68 -1.42 18.20
C ARG A 94 2.10 0.04 18.32
N LEU A 95 1.92 0.83 17.26
CA LEU A 95 2.26 2.25 17.23
C LEU A 95 1.39 3.04 18.23
N MET A 96 0.11 2.69 18.39
CA MET A 96 -0.78 3.29 19.37
C MET A 96 -0.33 3.05 20.82
N VAL A 97 0.32 1.91 21.10
CA VAL A 97 0.85 1.57 22.43
C VAL A 97 2.25 2.16 22.66
N ALA A 98 3.13 2.08 21.66
CA ALA A 98 4.52 2.51 21.77
C ALA A 98 4.71 4.03 21.64
N GLY A 99 3.79 4.71 20.94
CA GLY A 99 3.82 6.15 20.73
C GLY A 99 4.73 6.61 19.58
N PRO A 100 4.80 7.93 19.32
CA PRO A 100 5.46 8.52 18.16
C PRO A 100 6.93 8.15 17.95
N GLU A 101 7.65 7.85 19.02
CA GLU A 101 9.07 7.47 19.02
C GLU A 101 9.33 6.16 18.24
N SER A 102 8.29 5.35 18.01
CA SER A 102 8.35 4.11 17.24
C SER A 102 8.22 4.29 15.72
N ILE A 103 8.06 5.53 15.24
CA ILE A 103 8.11 5.86 13.81
C ILE A 103 9.58 6.07 13.43
N ASP A 104 10.22 5.00 12.97
CA ASP A 104 11.64 4.96 12.67
C ASP A 104 11.94 4.47 11.24
N SER A 105 13.23 4.31 10.94
CA SER A 105 13.65 3.84 9.62
C SER A 105 13.24 2.40 9.31
N ASP A 106 13.01 1.57 10.33
CA ASP A 106 12.68 0.17 10.12
C ASP A 106 11.20 0.02 9.78
N LEU A 107 10.33 0.84 10.39
CA LEU A 107 8.95 0.99 9.94
C LEU A 107 8.87 1.42 8.46
N ALA A 108 9.69 2.40 8.06
CA ALA A 108 9.68 2.87 6.68
C ALA A 108 10.14 1.79 5.68
N LYS A 109 11.25 1.11 5.99
CA LYS A 109 11.74 -0.02 5.17
C LYS A 109 10.67 -1.11 5.06
N PHE A 110 10.02 -1.42 6.18
CA PHE A 110 8.93 -2.39 6.19
C PHE A 110 7.81 -1.98 5.23
N LEU A 111 7.28 -0.75 5.34
CA LEU A 111 6.18 -0.28 4.49
C LEU A 111 6.56 -0.24 3.00
N MET A 112 7.80 0.17 2.70
CA MET A 112 8.32 0.20 1.33
C MET A 112 8.46 -1.22 0.75
N SER A 113 9.03 -2.16 1.49
CA SER A 113 9.13 -3.56 1.05
C SER A 113 7.75 -4.20 0.93
N TRP A 114 6.89 -4.01 1.93
CA TRP A 114 5.53 -4.56 1.97
C TRP A 114 4.69 -4.18 0.73
N LEU A 115 4.69 -2.91 0.33
CA LEU A 115 3.96 -2.48 -0.87
C LEU A 115 4.74 -2.77 -2.15
N GLY A 116 6.06 -2.54 -2.16
CA GLY A 116 6.89 -2.79 -3.34
C GLY A 116 6.87 -4.26 -3.77
N ASP A 117 7.03 -5.17 -2.82
CA ASP A 117 7.00 -6.62 -3.08
C ASP A 117 5.61 -7.05 -3.57
N HIS A 118 4.53 -6.49 -2.99
CA HIS A 118 3.17 -6.76 -3.47
C HIS A 118 2.96 -6.34 -4.92
N ILE A 119 3.36 -5.12 -5.27
CA ILE A 119 3.26 -4.59 -6.63
C ILE A 119 3.99 -5.49 -7.63
N MET A 120 5.21 -5.90 -7.28
CA MET A 120 6.05 -6.69 -8.18
C MET A 120 5.59 -8.14 -8.28
N ASP A 121 5.13 -8.76 -7.19
CA ASP A 121 4.79 -10.18 -7.16
C ASP A 121 3.34 -10.47 -7.53
N PHE A 122 2.42 -9.52 -7.37
CA PHE A 122 0.99 -9.72 -7.58
C PHE A 122 0.42 -8.77 -8.63
N ASP A 123 0.53 -7.46 -8.42
CA ASP A 123 -0.13 -6.48 -9.29
C ASP A 123 0.43 -6.50 -10.70
N MET A 124 1.75 -6.73 -10.86
CA MET A 124 2.38 -6.92 -12.16
C MET A 124 1.75 -8.08 -12.95
N LYS A 125 1.44 -9.21 -12.27
CA LYS A 125 0.81 -10.38 -12.93
C LYS A 125 -0.62 -10.08 -13.35
N TYR A 126 -1.34 -9.31 -12.53
CA TYR A 126 -2.68 -8.86 -12.89
C TYR A 126 -2.64 -7.88 -14.07
N ALA A 127 -1.71 -6.92 -14.07
CA ALA A 127 -1.49 -6.00 -15.18
C ALA A 127 -1.16 -6.75 -16.47
N GLU A 128 -0.23 -7.72 -16.45
CA GLU A 128 0.08 -8.58 -17.60
C GLU A 128 -1.15 -9.30 -18.15
N TYR A 129 -2.02 -9.80 -17.27
CA TYR A 129 -3.29 -10.42 -17.65
C TYR A 129 -4.22 -9.43 -18.34
N LEU A 130 -4.38 -8.21 -17.80
CA LEU A 130 -5.19 -7.16 -18.43
C LEU A 130 -4.67 -6.81 -19.82
N LYS A 131 -3.34 -6.65 -19.97
CA LYS A 131 -2.70 -6.36 -21.26
C LYS A 131 -2.96 -7.46 -22.27
N ALA A 132 -2.71 -8.71 -21.89
CA ALA A 132 -2.85 -9.86 -22.76
C ALA A 132 -4.29 -10.07 -23.27
N ASN A 133 -5.29 -9.57 -22.53
CA ASN A 133 -6.71 -9.69 -22.87
C ASN A 133 -7.34 -8.39 -23.40
N ASN A 134 -6.57 -7.30 -23.54
CA ASN A 134 -7.04 -5.97 -23.92
C ASN A 134 -8.12 -5.41 -22.97
N LEU A 135 -7.92 -5.56 -21.65
CA LEU A 135 -8.86 -5.19 -20.59
C LEU A 135 -8.37 -3.99 -19.73
N GLU A 136 -7.38 -3.24 -20.20
CA GLU A 136 -6.79 -2.09 -19.46
C GLU A 136 -7.70 -0.84 -19.38
N GLY A 137 -8.93 -0.92 -19.90
CA GLY A 137 -9.85 0.20 -20.10
C GLY A 137 -10.59 0.67 -18.86
#